data_AF-A0ABD7D064-F1
#
_entry.id   AF-A0ABD7D064-F1
#
_cell.length_a   1.000
_cell.length_b   1.000
_cell.length_c   1.000
_cell.angle_alpha   90.00
_cell.angle_beta   90.00
_cell.angle_gamma   90.00
#
_symmetry.space_group_name_H-M   'P 1'
#
loop_
_entity.id
_entity.type
_entity.pdbx_description
1 polymer ?
#
loop_
_entity_poly.entity_id
_entity_poly.type
_entity_poly.pdbx_seq_one_letter_code
_entity_poly.pdbx_strand_id
1 'polypeptide(L)'
;MRSSAQVCDNTLKSSGQAALKSIGGTDRYTELAGNRQNGEPYRFSVSLAAKRLHSEFSKRNKCAVYRADGENDFPLLDINFKPSLAAPKKVSDPGAKELFYPLGAFASVNSKPGSTYATLYFACPTQGPDGESSHVMASLFVPKAQTHPGSTPDDRMAVLNDVARGLAEELGCADEAGLPARVPSPTNG
;
A
#
# COMPACT_ATOMS: atom_id res chain seq x y z
N MET A 1 -8.58 -14.97 13.00
CA MET A 1 -7.47 -14.09 13.39
C MET A 1 -6.25 -14.37 12.54
N ARG A 2 -5.42 -13.38 12.24
CA ARG A 2 -4.26 -13.45 11.33
C ARG A 2 -3.01 -12.82 11.97
N SER A 3 -1.83 -13.29 11.59
CA SER A 3 -0.56 -12.59 11.83
C SER A 3 -0.25 -11.58 10.71
N SER A 4 0.81 -10.78 10.87
CA SER A 4 1.29 -9.88 9.79
C SER A 4 1.57 -10.64 8.48
N ALA A 5 2.06 -11.88 8.57
CA ALA A 5 2.36 -12.70 7.39
C ALA A 5 1.10 -13.19 6.65
N GLN A 6 -0.08 -13.06 7.26
CA GLN A 6 -1.33 -13.66 6.78
C GLN A 6 -2.34 -12.65 6.21
N VAL A 7 -2.04 -11.34 6.28
CA VAL A 7 -2.87 -10.26 5.73
C VAL A 7 -2.32 -9.78 4.38
N CYS A 8 -3.12 -9.03 3.63
CA CYS A 8 -2.76 -8.55 2.29
C CYS A 8 -2.25 -9.69 1.39
N ASP A 9 -2.97 -10.82 1.42
CA ASP A 9 -2.68 -12.01 0.60
C ASP A 9 -1.27 -12.59 0.79
N ASN A 10 -0.73 -12.51 2.02
CA ASN A 10 0.59 -13.03 2.40
C ASN A 10 1.76 -12.40 1.65
N THR A 11 1.58 -11.20 1.10
CA THR A 11 2.63 -10.47 0.37
C THR A 11 3.73 -9.94 1.28
N LEU A 12 3.42 -9.66 2.54
CA LEU A 12 4.37 -9.08 3.50
C LEU A 12 5.53 -10.03 3.79
N LYS A 13 6.76 -9.58 3.48
CA LYS A 13 8.00 -10.27 3.84
C LYS A 13 8.45 -9.80 5.23
N SER A 14 9.57 -10.32 5.73
CA SER A 14 10.01 -10.07 7.11
C SER A 14 10.06 -8.57 7.48
N SER A 15 10.52 -7.71 6.57
CA SER A 15 10.53 -6.25 6.77
C SER A 15 9.11 -5.66 6.85
N GLY A 16 8.22 -5.98 5.90
CA GLY A 16 6.83 -5.53 5.93
C GLY A 16 6.07 -6.05 7.14
N GLN A 17 6.35 -7.28 7.59
CA GLN A 17 5.74 -7.86 8.79
C GLN A 17 6.15 -7.13 10.07
N ALA A 18 7.44 -6.82 10.21
CA ALA A 18 7.97 -6.04 11.34
C ALA A 18 7.42 -4.60 11.32
N ALA A 19 7.36 -3.99 10.13
CA ALA A 19 6.79 -2.66 9.94
C ALA A 19 5.29 -2.61 10.30
N LEU A 20 4.50 -3.59 9.87
CA LEU A 20 3.09 -3.68 10.24
C LEU A 20 2.90 -3.82 11.76
N LYS A 21 3.77 -4.61 12.41
CA LYS A 21 3.81 -4.71 13.88
C LYS A 21 4.14 -3.37 14.54
N SER A 22 5.12 -2.64 14.01
CA SER A 22 5.47 -1.29 14.47
C SER A 22 4.29 -0.31 14.32
N ILE A 23 3.58 -0.36 13.18
CA ILE A 23 2.39 0.48 12.92
C ILE A 23 1.27 0.18 13.91
N GLY A 24 0.95 -1.11 14.11
CA GLY A 24 -0.20 -1.52 14.92
C GLY A 24 0.07 -1.63 16.42
N GLY A 25 1.33 -1.72 16.85
CA GLY A 25 1.68 -2.05 18.23
C GLY A 25 1.23 -3.45 18.66
N THR A 26 0.95 -4.34 17.71
CA THR A 26 0.38 -5.68 17.91
C THR A 26 0.89 -6.63 16.83
N ASP A 27 0.69 -7.93 17.00
CA ASP A 27 0.96 -8.96 15.98
C ASP A 27 -0.30 -9.71 15.53
N ARG A 28 -1.48 -9.26 15.97
CA ARG A 28 -2.78 -9.89 15.72
C ARG A 28 -3.68 -8.97 14.89
N TYR A 29 -4.08 -9.45 13.72
CA TYR A 29 -4.84 -8.69 12.74
C TYR A 29 -6.04 -9.45 12.19
N THR A 30 -6.90 -8.72 11.47
CA THR A 30 -8.00 -9.26 10.68
C THR A 30 -8.15 -8.49 9.35
N GLU A 31 -8.87 -9.11 8.42
CA GLU A 31 -9.38 -8.48 7.19
C GLU A 31 -10.88 -8.73 7.15
N LEU A 32 -11.64 -7.88 6.46
CA LEU A 32 -13.08 -8.07 6.33
C LEU A 32 -13.40 -9.41 5.62
N ALA A 33 -14.28 -10.19 6.25
CA ALA A 33 -14.80 -11.43 5.71
C ALA A 33 -16.06 -11.21 4.88
N GLY A 34 -16.51 -12.25 4.18
CA GLY A 34 -17.72 -12.21 3.35
C GLY A 34 -17.52 -11.53 2.00
N ASN A 35 -18.63 -11.28 1.32
CA ASN A 35 -18.66 -10.77 -0.05
C ASN A 35 -19.39 -9.43 -0.13
N ARG A 36 -18.93 -8.58 -1.05
CA ARG A 36 -19.60 -7.37 -1.50
C ARG A 36 -20.91 -7.71 -2.22
N GLN A 37 -21.74 -6.71 -2.44
CA GLN A 37 -23.02 -6.86 -3.17
C GLN A 37 -22.86 -7.45 -4.58
N ASN A 38 -21.72 -7.25 -5.23
CA ASN A 38 -21.40 -7.82 -6.54
C ASN A 38 -20.84 -9.25 -6.48
N GLY A 39 -20.93 -9.93 -5.33
CA GLY A 39 -20.53 -11.32 -5.14
C GLY A 39 -19.03 -11.55 -4.88
N GLU A 40 -18.21 -10.51 -5.03
CA GLU A 40 -16.77 -10.64 -4.80
C GLU A 40 -16.37 -10.52 -3.33
N PRO A 41 -15.26 -11.15 -2.91
CA PRO A 41 -14.78 -11.04 -1.54
C PRO A 41 -14.48 -9.60 -1.11
N TYR A 42 -14.79 -9.28 0.15
CA TYR A 42 -14.23 -8.07 0.78
C TYR A 42 -12.72 -8.19 0.97
N ARG A 43 -12.27 -9.41 1.29
CA ARG A 43 -10.86 -9.73 1.52
C ARG A 43 -10.02 -9.38 0.29
N PHE A 44 -8.81 -8.90 0.56
CA PHE A 44 -7.86 -8.61 -0.47
C PHE A 44 -7.24 -9.88 -1.05
N SER A 45 -7.07 -9.90 -2.36
CA SER A 45 -6.10 -10.77 -3.02
C SER A 45 -5.38 -10.00 -4.11
N VAL A 46 -4.12 -10.36 -4.35
CA VAL A 46 -3.31 -9.71 -5.38
C VAL A 46 -3.96 -9.89 -6.75
N SER A 47 -4.42 -11.12 -7.05
CA SER A 47 -5.10 -11.42 -8.31
C SER A 47 -6.38 -10.59 -8.51
N LEU A 48 -7.17 -10.38 -7.46
CA LEU A 48 -8.36 -9.54 -7.55
C LEU A 48 -8.02 -8.06 -7.70
N ALA A 49 -6.94 -7.59 -7.05
CA ALA A 49 -6.44 -6.24 -7.22
C ALA A 49 -5.92 -5.98 -8.64
N ALA A 50 -5.19 -6.94 -9.24
CA ALA A 50 -4.76 -6.89 -10.63
C ALA A 50 -5.96 -6.80 -11.59
N LYS A 51 -6.96 -7.68 -11.41
CA LYS A 51 -8.21 -7.67 -12.20
C LYS A 51 -9.01 -6.37 -12.05
N ARG A 52 -8.90 -5.69 -10.91
CA ARG A 52 -9.66 -4.48 -10.55
C ARG A 52 -8.79 -3.24 -10.46
N LEU A 53 -7.69 -3.19 -11.21
CA LEU A 53 -6.99 -1.94 -11.46
C LEU A 53 -7.95 -0.98 -12.16
N HIS A 54 -8.39 0.04 -11.43
CA HIS A 54 -9.36 1.02 -11.91
C HIS A 54 -9.14 2.38 -11.27
N SER A 55 -9.37 3.43 -12.04
CA SER A 55 -9.40 4.84 -11.63
C SER A 55 -10.46 5.16 -10.58
N GLU A 56 -11.59 4.45 -10.53
CA GLU A 56 -12.65 4.65 -9.54
C GLU A 56 -12.40 3.85 -8.26
N PHE A 57 -12.34 4.54 -7.12
CA PHE A 57 -12.00 3.92 -5.83
C PHE A 57 -12.95 2.79 -5.41
N SER A 58 -14.25 2.96 -5.62
CA SER A 58 -15.28 1.98 -5.25
C SER A 58 -15.14 0.64 -6.00
N LYS A 59 -14.53 0.67 -7.19
CA LYS A 59 -14.32 -0.51 -8.03
C LYS A 59 -13.03 -1.26 -7.69
N ARG A 60 -12.13 -0.68 -6.90
CA ARG A 60 -10.86 -1.31 -6.52
C ARG A 60 -11.05 -2.40 -5.47
N ASN A 61 -10.17 -3.40 -5.52
CA ASN A 61 -9.91 -4.26 -4.38
C ASN A 61 -8.80 -3.61 -3.52
N LYS A 62 -9.00 -3.56 -2.21
CA LYS A 62 -8.09 -2.90 -1.27
C LYS A 62 -7.71 -3.85 -0.15
N CYS A 63 -6.46 -3.84 0.28
CA CYS A 63 -6.07 -4.49 1.52
C CYS A 63 -6.41 -3.56 2.67
N ALA A 64 -7.46 -3.89 3.43
CA ALA A 64 -7.81 -3.18 4.66
C ALA A 64 -7.49 -4.08 5.86
N VAL A 65 -6.51 -3.66 6.67
CA VAL A 65 -6.03 -4.41 7.83
C VAL A 65 -6.59 -3.79 9.09
N TYR A 66 -7.11 -4.62 9.98
CA TYR A 66 -7.68 -4.21 11.27
C TYR A 66 -6.88 -4.84 12.41
N ARG A 67 -6.80 -4.16 13.56
CA ARG A 67 -6.33 -4.78 14.81
C ARG A 67 -7.35 -5.82 15.26
N ALA A 68 -6.89 -6.96 15.75
CA ALA A 68 -7.76 -8.05 16.19
C ALA A 68 -8.23 -7.94 17.65
N ASP A 69 -8.07 -6.78 18.28
CA ASP A 69 -8.50 -6.51 19.66
C ASP A 69 -9.96 -6.04 19.76
N GLY A 70 -10.60 -5.75 18.62
CA GLY A 70 -12.01 -5.37 18.57
C GLY A 70 -12.30 -3.96 19.11
N GLU A 71 -11.27 -3.14 19.31
CA GLU A 71 -11.43 -1.79 19.86
C GLU A 71 -11.93 -0.77 18.83
N ASN A 72 -11.85 -1.09 17.53
CA ASN A 72 -12.09 -0.11 16.46
C ASN A 72 -12.77 -0.72 15.23
N ASP A 73 -13.80 -0.03 14.74
CA ASP A 73 -14.51 -0.36 13.49
C ASP A 73 -13.78 0.13 12.23
N PHE A 74 -12.70 0.89 12.39
CA PHE A 74 -11.91 1.46 11.31
C PHE A 74 -10.61 0.66 11.09
N PRO A 75 -10.15 0.53 9.84
CA PRO A 75 -8.91 -0.17 9.55
C PRO A 75 -7.71 0.57 10.17
N LEU A 76 -6.73 -0.20 10.64
CA LEU A 76 -5.40 0.27 11.00
C LEU A 76 -4.71 0.92 9.80
N LEU A 77 -4.82 0.27 8.65
CA LEU A 77 -4.36 0.82 7.37
C LEU A 77 -5.19 0.27 6.22
N ASP A 78 -5.19 0.99 5.10
CA ASP A 78 -5.65 0.45 3.83
C ASP A 78 -4.68 0.73 2.68
N ILE A 79 -4.58 -0.24 1.77
CA ILE A 79 -3.74 -0.21 0.59
C ILE A 79 -4.61 -0.45 -0.64
N ASN A 80 -4.46 0.39 -1.66
CA ASN A 80 -5.17 0.22 -2.92
C ASN A 80 -4.30 0.66 -4.10
N PHE A 81 -4.67 0.16 -5.28
CA PHE A 81 -3.93 0.34 -6.52
C PHE A 81 -4.80 0.95 -7.61
N LYS A 82 -4.22 1.78 -8.47
CA LYS A 82 -4.87 2.27 -9.68
C LYS A 82 -3.90 2.37 -10.85
N PRO A 83 -4.38 2.24 -12.10
CA PRO A 83 -3.60 2.58 -13.27
C PRO A 83 -3.26 4.08 -13.27
N SER A 84 -2.11 4.43 -13.84
CA SER A 84 -1.65 5.80 -13.97
C SER A 84 -0.86 6.01 -15.27
N LEU A 85 -1.17 7.10 -15.98
CA LEU A 85 -0.50 7.43 -17.24
C LEU A 85 0.97 7.82 -17.07
N ALA A 86 1.35 8.32 -15.88
CA ALA A 86 2.71 8.72 -15.56
C ALA A 86 2.90 8.86 -14.04
N ALA A 87 4.13 8.64 -13.58
CA ALA A 87 4.54 9.04 -12.24
C ALA A 87 4.65 10.58 -12.15
N PRO A 88 4.35 11.18 -10.98
CA PRO A 88 4.55 12.60 -10.77
C PRO A 88 6.04 12.96 -10.76
N LYS A 89 6.36 14.23 -11.08
CA LYS A 89 7.69 14.76 -10.85
C LYS A 89 7.87 15.04 -9.36
N LYS A 90 9.09 14.82 -8.85
CA LYS A 90 9.45 15.26 -7.50
C LYS A 90 9.39 16.79 -7.46
N VAL A 91 8.55 17.32 -6.58
CA VAL A 91 8.47 18.74 -6.28
C VAL A 91 8.77 18.88 -4.80
N SER A 92 9.89 19.52 -4.49
CA SER A 92 10.27 19.81 -3.11
C SER A 92 9.78 21.20 -2.76
N ASP A 93 8.66 21.28 -2.04
CA ASP A 93 8.16 22.53 -1.51
C ASP A 93 8.88 22.87 -0.18
N PRO A 94 9.43 24.09 -0.03
CA PRO A 94 10.04 24.51 1.23
C PRO A 94 9.05 24.38 2.40
N GLY A 95 9.37 23.51 3.36
CA GLY A 95 8.54 23.26 4.55
C GLY A 95 7.58 22.06 4.45
N ALA A 96 7.50 21.39 3.29
CA ALA A 96 6.80 20.12 3.17
C ALA A 96 7.53 19.04 3.98
N LYS A 97 6.79 18.33 4.85
CA LYS A 97 7.29 17.16 5.61
C LYS A 97 7.16 15.87 4.79
N GLU A 98 7.42 15.96 3.50
CA GLU A 98 7.38 14.83 2.59
C GLU A 98 8.76 14.17 2.54
N LEU A 99 8.79 12.85 2.75
CA LEU A 99 10.01 12.05 2.64
C LEU A 99 9.96 11.27 1.34
N PHE A 100 10.98 11.43 0.49
CA PHE A 100 11.08 10.73 -0.77
C PHE A 100 11.95 9.48 -0.63
N TYR A 101 11.54 8.40 -1.27
CA TYR A 101 12.29 7.14 -1.27
C TYR A 101 12.76 6.82 -2.69
N PRO A 102 14.01 6.34 -2.87
CA PRO A 102 14.55 6.00 -4.18
C PRO A 102 14.15 4.58 -4.58
N LEU A 103 12.87 4.34 -4.82
CA LEU A 103 12.33 3.10 -5.40
C LEU A 103 11.17 3.39 -6.35
N GLY A 104 10.94 2.46 -7.29
CA GLY A 104 9.98 2.64 -8.35
C GLY A 104 10.26 3.89 -9.19
N ALA A 105 9.22 4.41 -9.84
CA ALA A 105 9.28 5.67 -10.58
C ALA A 105 9.12 6.89 -9.65
N PHE A 106 8.36 6.74 -8.57
CA PHE A 106 8.18 7.76 -7.53
C PHE A 106 7.72 7.11 -6.24
N ALA A 107 8.31 7.47 -5.10
CA ALA A 107 7.83 7.01 -3.81
C ALA A 107 7.97 8.11 -2.76
N SER A 108 6.91 8.32 -1.97
CA SER A 108 6.94 9.29 -0.88
C SER A 108 6.06 8.90 0.29
N VAL A 109 6.38 9.47 1.45
CA VAL A 109 5.51 9.48 2.63
C VAL A 109 5.22 10.92 3.02
N ASN A 110 3.93 11.26 3.10
CA ASN A 110 3.46 12.57 3.49
C ASN A 110 2.59 12.45 4.75
N SER A 111 2.96 13.18 5.81
CA SER A 111 2.19 13.23 7.05
C SER A 111 1.39 14.53 7.13
N LYS A 112 0.07 14.39 7.25
CA LYS A 112 -0.88 15.49 7.46
C LYS A 112 -1.45 15.43 8.88
N PRO A 113 -2.05 16.52 9.41
CA PRO A 113 -2.79 16.45 10.66
C PRO A 113 -3.80 15.29 10.62
N GLY A 114 -3.72 14.39 11.60
CA GLY A 114 -4.63 13.25 11.75
C GLY A 114 -4.33 12.00 10.91
N SER A 115 -3.39 12.05 9.94
CA SER A 115 -3.10 10.87 9.10
C SER A 115 -1.75 10.90 8.38
N THR A 116 -1.27 9.73 7.98
CA THR A 116 -0.07 9.56 7.16
C THR A 116 -0.42 8.79 5.89
N TYR A 117 0.09 9.26 4.76
CA TYR A 117 -0.06 8.63 3.45
C TYR A 117 1.30 8.20 2.93
N ALA A 118 1.40 6.98 2.43
CA ALA A 118 2.51 6.57 1.57
C ALA A 118 2.00 6.37 0.14
N THR A 119 2.77 6.84 -0.83
CA THR A 119 2.45 6.72 -2.25
C THR A 119 3.65 6.12 -2.96
N LEU A 120 3.41 5.18 -3.86
CA LEU A 120 4.41 4.52 -4.67
C LEU A 120 3.88 4.37 -6.10
N TYR A 121 4.62 4.87 -7.08
CA TYR A 121 4.41 4.63 -8.50
C TYR A 121 5.51 3.72 -9.01
N PHE A 122 5.15 2.71 -9.78
CA PHE A 122 6.09 1.83 -10.45
C PHE A 122 5.68 1.62 -11.91
N ALA A 123 6.67 1.40 -12.77
CA ALA A 123 6.43 1.10 -14.16
C ALA A 123 5.79 -0.29 -14.26
N CYS A 124 4.62 -0.35 -14.90
CA CYS A 124 3.90 -1.58 -15.15
C CYS A 124 2.84 -1.26 -16.20
N PRO A 125 3.11 -1.54 -17.48
CA PRO A 125 2.13 -1.34 -18.53
C PRO A 125 0.88 -2.17 -18.26
N THR A 126 -0.29 -1.54 -18.22
CA THR A 126 -1.56 -2.23 -18.05
C THR A 126 -2.58 -1.77 -19.08
N GLN A 127 -3.41 -2.70 -19.52
CA GLN A 127 -4.57 -2.42 -20.36
C GLN A 127 -5.82 -2.75 -19.55
N GLY A 128 -6.68 -1.74 -19.34
CA GLY A 128 -7.86 -1.90 -18.51
C GLY A 128 -9.05 -1.06 -18.97
N PRO A 129 -10.13 -1.03 -18.16
CA PRO A 129 -11.33 -0.26 -18.46
C PRO A 129 -11.08 1.25 -18.67
N ASP A 130 -10.02 1.76 -18.07
CA ASP A 130 -9.59 3.17 -18.18
C ASP A 130 -8.65 3.43 -19.37
N GLY A 131 -8.40 2.43 -20.22
CA GLY A 131 -7.46 2.48 -21.33
C GLY A 131 -6.07 1.94 -20.96
N GLU A 132 -5.08 2.34 -21.76
CA GLU A 132 -3.67 1.99 -21.54
C GLU A 132 -3.04 2.92 -20.50
N SER A 133 -2.21 2.35 -19.62
CA SER A 133 -1.40 3.11 -18.67
C SER A 133 -0.01 2.52 -18.57
N SER A 134 0.99 3.36 -18.33
CA SER A 134 2.40 2.93 -18.24
C SER A 134 2.84 2.63 -16.80
N HIS A 135 2.06 3.06 -15.81
CA HIS A 135 2.38 2.92 -14.40
C HIS A 135 1.19 2.42 -13.59
N VAL A 136 1.50 1.86 -12.42
CA VAL A 136 0.53 1.63 -11.35
C VAL A 136 0.89 2.51 -10.17
N MET A 137 -0.11 3.18 -9.60
CA MET A 137 0.01 3.89 -8.32
C MET A 137 -0.54 3.01 -7.20
N ALA A 138 0.31 2.67 -6.25
CA ALA A 138 -0.05 2.12 -4.96
C ALA A 138 -0.17 3.25 -3.93
N SER A 139 -1.20 3.20 -3.10
CA SER A 139 -1.39 4.14 -2.00
C SER A 139 -1.68 3.39 -0.71
N LEU A 140 -1.09 3.85 0.38
CA LEU A 140 -1.32 3.37 1.73
C LEU A 140 -1.77 4.53 2.61
N PHE A 141 -2.87 4.36 3.31
CA PHE A 141 -3.39 5.29 4.30
C PHE A 141 -3.33 4.70 5.70
N VAL A 142 -2.87 5.51 6.67
CA VAL A 142 -2.88 5.16 8.10
C VAL A 142 -3.49 6.31 8.91
N PRO A 143 -4.60 6.10 9.64
CA PRO A 143 -5.11 7.07 10.59
C PRO A 143 -4.16 7.23 11.78
N LYS A 144 -3.84 8.47 12.18
CA LYS A 144 -2.95 8.72 13.33
C LYS A 144 -3.51 8.14 14.63
N ALA A 145 -4.83 8.16 14.82
CA ALA A 145 -5.51 7.62 16.00
C ALA A 145 -5.36 6.09 16.15
N GLN A 146 -5.13 5.38 15.05
CA GLN A 146 -4.93 3.92 15.05
C GLN A 146 -3.45 3.51 15.12
N THR A 147 -2.54 4.46 14.88
CA THR A 147 -1.12 4.17 14.78
C THR A 147 -0.45 4.17 16.15
N HIS A 148 0.35 3.16 16.42
CA HIS A 148 1.28 3.18 17.54
C HIS A 148 2.26 4.38 17.46
N PRO A 149 2.50 5.13 18.56
CA PRO A 149 3.34 6.33 18.56
C PRO A 149 4.78 6.12 18.08
N GLY A 150 5.31 4.90 18.24
CA GLY A 150 6.66 4.54 17.81
C GLY A 150 6.80 4.26 16.30
N SER A 151 5.70 4.26 15.54
CA SER A 151 5.75 3.95 14.11
C SER A 151 6.32 5.10 13.28
N THR A 152 7.20 4.74 12.34
CA THR A 152 7.95 5.66 11.49
C THR A 152 7.36 5.74 10.07
N PRO A 153 7.73 6.75 9.27
CA PRO A 153 7.46 6.77 7.82
C PRO A 153 7.98 5.54 7.07
N ASP A 154 9.16 5.03 7.46
CA ASP A 154 9.78 3.85 6.84
C ASP A 154 8.90 2.60 6.97
N ASP A 155 8.18 2.46 8.09
CA ASP A 155 7.25 1.35 8.28
C ASP A 155 6.15 1.34 7.19
N ARG A 156 5.63 2.52 6.84
CA ARG A 156 4.58 2.63 5.82
C ARG A 156 5.12 2.25 4.45
N MET A 157 6.31 2.74 4.12
CA MET A 157 6.91 2.43 2.82
C MET A 157 7.29 0.94 2.73
N ALA A 158 7.77 0.32 3.82
CA ALA A 158 8.09 -1.11 3.84
C ALA A 158 6.85 -1.98 3.60
N VAL A 159 5.74 -1.68 4.27
CA VAL A 159 4.46 -2.39 4.04
C VAL A 159 3.98 -2.16 2.60
N LEU A 160 3.93 -0.90 2.13
CA LEU A 160 3.45 -0.57 0.79
C LEU A 160 4.28 -1.25 -0.31
N ASN A 161 5.61 -1.24 -0.17
CA ASN A 161 6.53 -1.87 -1.13
C ASN A 161 6.33 -3.39 -1.22
N ASP A 162 6.19 -4.09 -0.11
CA ASP A 162 5.98 -5.55 -0.14
C ASP A 162 4.67 -5.93 -0.86
N VAL A 163 3.57 -5.23 -0.59
CA VAL A 163 2.30 -5.49 -1.28
C VAL A 163 2.38 -5.09 -2.76
N ALA A 164 3.03 -3.97 -3.09
CA ALA A 164 3.23 -3.53 -4.46
C ALA A 164 4.11 -4.49 -5.27
N ARG A 165 5.14 -5.08 -4.66
CA ARG A 165 5.96 -6.13 -5.29
C ARG A 165 5.13 -7.36 -5.63
N GLY A 166 4.27 -7.80 -4.71
CA GLY A 166 3.34 -8.90 -5.00
C GLY A 166 2.43 -8.59 -6.20
N LEU A 167 1.92 -7.37 -6.29
CA LEU A 167 1.11 -6.95 -7.45
C LEU A 167 1.92 -6.89 -8.75
N ALA A 168 3.14 -6.38 -8.72
CA ALA A 168 4.01 -6.34 -9.90
C ALA A 168 4.36 -7.75 -10.40
N GLU A 169 4.57 -8.70 -9.48
CA GLU A 169 4.76 -10.12 -9.80
C GLU A 169 3.51 -10.72 -10.47
N GLU A 170 2.31 -10.50 -9.93
CA GLU A 170 1.04 -10.98 -10.52
C GLU A 170 0.77 -10.38 -11.91
N LEU A 171 1.13 -9.11 -12.12
CA LEU A 171 0.99 -8.43 -13.41
C LEU A 171 2.10 -8.78 -14.41
N GLY A 172 3.12 -9.52 -14.00
CA GLY A 172 4.25 -9.90 -14.85
C GLY A 172 5.20 -8.74 -15.19
N CYS A 173 5.25 -7.70 -14.35
CA CYS A 173 6.07 -6.50 -14.55
C CYS A 173 7.09 -6.27 -13.41
N ALA A 174 7.46 -7.34 -12.69
CA ALA A 174 8.32 -7.24 -11.51
C ALA A 174 9.70 -6.66 -11.82
N ASP A 175 10.26 -6.99 -12.99
CA ASP A 175 11.59 -6.52 -13.40
C ASP A 175 11.58 -5.03 -13.78
N GLU A 176 10.52 -4.55 -14.43
CA GLU A 176 10.35 -3.14 -14.80
C GLU A 176 9.93 -2.25 -13.62
N ALA A 177 9.25 -2.82 -12.62
CA ALA A 177 8.68 -2.07 -11.51
C ALA A 177 9.74 -1.33 -10.67
N GLY A 178 10.99 -1.79 -10.66
CA GLY A 178 12.07 -1.15 -9.91
C GLY A 178 11.83 -1.16 -8.39
N LEU A 179 11.19 -2.21 -7.88
CA LEU A 179 10.81 -2.35 -6.47
C LEU A 179 11.78 -3.29 -5.73
N PRO A 180 12.70 -2.73 -4.92
CA PRO A 180 13.74 -3.53 -4.27
C PRO A 180 13.17 -4.37 -3.13
N ALA A 181 13.88 -5.44 -2.78
CA ALA A 181 13.48 -6.30 -1.66
C ALA A 181 13.57 -5.63 -0.29
N ARG A 182 14.38 -4.59 -0.17
CA ARG A 182 14.50 -3.75 1.01
C ARG A 182 14.32 -2.31 0.59
N VAL A 183 13.45 -1.59 1.29
CA VAL A 183 13.25 -0.15 1.09
C VAL A 183 14.56 0.59 1.42
N PRO A 184 15.11 1.37 0.48
CA PRO A 184 16.27 2.21 0.75
C PRO A 184 15.92 3.35 1.71
N SER A 185 16.93 3.93 2.37
CA SER A 185 16.72 5.11 3.21
C SER A 185 16.15 6.28 2.39
N PRO A 186 15.30 7.12 3.00
CA PRO A 186 14.73 8.27 2.31
C PRO A 186 15.83 9.29 1.98
N THR A 187 15.65 9.98 0.85
CA THR A 187 16.42 11.17 0.49
C THR A 187 15.66 12.40 0.98
N ASN A 188 16.36 13.37 1.55
CA ASN A 188 15.76 14.67 1.84
C ASN A 188 15.29 15.30 0.52
N GLY A 189 14.03 15.76 0.51
CA GLY A 189 13.48 16.59 -0.56
C GLY A 189 14.13 17.96 -0.58
#